data_AF-A0A821UJV8-F1
#
_entry.id   AF-A0A821UJV8-F1
#
_cell.length_a   1.000
_cell.length_b   1.000
_cell.length_c   1.000
_cell.angle_alpha   90.00
_cell.angle_beta   90.00
_cell.angle_gamma   90.00
#
_symmetry.space_group_name_H-M   'P 1'
#
loop_
_entity.id
_entity.type
_entity.pdbx_description
1 polymer ?
#
loop_
_entity_poly.entity_id
_entity_poly.type
_entity_poly.pdbx_seq_one_letter_code
_entity_poly.pdbx_strand_id
1 'polypeptide(L)'
;MVIEPIMTYGASIWGHAANKIYNKKLLLKTQRGFALRSTRSFKNVSTNAAVALAGFVPLDLKALESCEIEGARIRGVSRTKPLGLIQSVCTRWNSVFYQLERFVELSEIITPILLKYPKAPTMLTAQQLKFIKDLINILRPLEVITKEISGEDYVTASKIIPIVSCLTGTYNAMKTSTDIGAKSGTLIMDGLKKIFGNI
;
A
#
# COMPACT_ATOMS: atom_id res chain seq x y z
N MET A 1 -7.10 -13.92 9.22
CA MET A 1 -7.69 -14.44 10.49
C MET A 1 -7.24 -13.53 11.65
N VAL A 2 -8.03 -13.24 12.69
CA VAL A 2 -7.64 -12.23 13.72
C VAL A 2 -6.33 -12.57 14.45
N ILE A 3 -6.05 -13.86 14.70
CA ILE A 3 -4.82 -14.30 15.37
C ILE A 3 -3.58 -14.25 14.47
N GLU A 4 -3.76 -14.15 13.14
CA GLU A 4 -2.64 -14.19 12.18
C GLU A 4 -1.68 -12.99 12.36
N PRO A 5 -2.12 -11.71 12.31
CA PRO A 5 -1.22 -10.58 12.54
C PRO A 5 -0.49 -10.61 13.90
N ILE A 6 -1.16 -11.14 14.93
CA ILE A 6 -0.60 -11.25 16.29
C ILE A 6 0.52 -12.30 16.30
N MET A 7 0.25 -13.48 15.76
CA MET A 7 1.21 -14.58 15.76
C MET A 7 2.34 -14.39 14.76
N THR A 8 2.12 -13.69 13.65
CA THR A 8 3.16 -13.40 12.65
C THR A 8 3.92 -12.11 12.93
N TYR A 9 3.65 -11.45 14.06
CA TYR A 9 4.42 -10.27 14.46
C TYR A 9 5.89 -10.65 14.65
N GLY A 10 6.79 -9.92 13.97
CA GLY A 10 8.23 -10.21 13.98
C GLY A 10 8.63 -11.52 13.29
N ALA A 11 7.74 -12.16 12.50
CA ALA A 11 8.05 -13.40 11.79
C ALA A 11 9.22 -13.25 10.79
N SER A 12 9.57 -12.04 10.40
CA SER A 12 10.80 -11.72 9.68
C SER A 12 12.06 -12.22 10.39
N ILE A 13 12.07 -12.23 11.72
CA ILE A 13 13.24 -12.58 12.55
C ILE A 13 13.19 -14.05 12.94
N TRP A 14 12.07 -14.51 13.51
CA TRP A 14 11.96 -15.86 14.05
C TRP A 14 11.36 -16.88 13.08
N GLY A 15 10.83 -16.46 11.93
CA GLY A 15 10.08 -17.34 11.02
C GLY A 15 10.87 -18.54 10.51
N HIS A 16 12.20 -18.45 10.40
CA HIS A 16 13.09 -19.58 10.12
C HIS A 16 12.94 -20.74 11.12
N ALA A 17 12.60 -20.45 12.37
CA ALA A 17 12.38 -21.45 13.42
C ALA A 17 11.05 -22.22 13.27
N ALA A 18 10.13 -21.75 12.41
CA ALA A 18 8.86 -22.43 12.15
C ALA A 18 9.03 -23.77 11.41
N ASN A 19 10.19 -24.01 10.76
CA ASN A 19 10.56 -25.31 10.19
C ASN A 19 10.71 -26.42 11.23
N LYS A 20 10.95 -26.08 12.50
CA LYS A 20 11.07 -27.07 13.58
C LYS A 20 9.69 -27.70 13.85
N ILE A 21 9.62 -29.03 13.85
CA ILE A 21 8.38 -29.81 14.01
C ILE A 21 7.60 -29.39 15.26
N TYR A 22 8.30 -29.11 16.36
CA TYR A 22 7.70 -28.64 17.61
C TYR A 22 6.97 -27.30 17.44
N ASN A 23 7.64 -26.30 16.86
CA ASN A 23 7.08 -24.97 16.62
C ASN A 23 5.91 -25.01 15.63
N LYS A 24 6.05 -25.80 14.56
CA LYS A 24 4.95 -26.05 13.60
C LYS A 24 3.70 -26.60 14.29
N LYS A 25 3.85 -27.63 15.14
CA LYS A 25 2.73 -28.21 15.89
C LYS A 25 2.09 -27.20 16.84
N LEU A 26 2.90 -26.36 17.50
CA LEU A 26 2.40 -25.32 18.40
C LEU A 26 1.56 -24.26 17.66
N LEU A 27 2.06 -23.74 16.54
CA LEU A 27 1.36 -22.76 15.69
C LEU A 27 0.05 -23.33 15.12
N LEU A 28 0.06 -24.58 14.65
CA LEU A 28 -1.16 -25.23 14.16
C LEU A 28 -2.16 -25.48 15.30
N LYS A 29 -1.67 -25.80 16.50
CA LYS A 29 -2.53 -26.00 17.69
C LYS A 29 -3.25 -24.71 18.09
N THR A 30 -2.59 -23.55 18.03
CA THR A 30 -3.23 -22.25 18.33
C THR A 30 -4.25 -21.88 17.25
N GLN A 31 -3.96 -22.16 15.97
CA GLN A 31 -4.88 -21.92 14.86
C GLN A 31 -6.13 -22.82 14.88
N ARG A 32 -5.99 -24.06 15.36
CA ARG A 32 -7.04 -25.11 15.34
C ARG A 32 -8.38 -24.63 15.88
N GLY A 33 -8.38 -23.94 17.02
CA GLY A 33 -9.62 -23.51 17.67
C GLY A 33 -10.42 -22.50 16.84
N PHE A 34 -9.74 -21.68 16.05
CA PHE A 34 -10.39 -20.75 15.12
C PHE A 34 -10.94 -21.48 13.89
N ALA A 35 -10.16 -22.42 13.34
CA ALA A 35 -10.56 -23.21 12.18
C ALA A 35 -11.85 -24.01 12.46
N LEU A 36 -11.90 -24.74 13.58
CA LEU A 36 -13.08 -25.53 13.97
C LEU A 36 -14.33 -24.67 14.18
N ARG A 37 -14.18 -23.47 14.75
CA ARG A 37 -15.29 -22.54 14.95
C ARG A 37 -15.80 -21.94 13.64
N SER A 38 -14.89 -21.66 12.70
CA SER A 38 -15.23 -21.13 11.38
C SER A 38 -16.02 -22.14 10.54
N THR A 39 -15.61 -23.41 10.56
CA THR A 39 -16.23 -24.48 9.76
C THR A 39 -17.35 -25.22 10.47
N ARG A 40 -17.59 -24.94 11.76
CA ARG A 40 -18.49 -25.69 12.65
C ARG A 40 -18.24 -27.21 12.61
N SER A 41 -16.98 -27.62 12.45
CA SER A 41 -16.61 -29.03 12.35
C SER A 41 -16.53 -29.71 13.72
N PHE A 42 -16.65 -31.04 13.73
CA PHE A 42 -16.48 -31.85 14.94
C PHE A 42 -15.09 -31.69 15.56
N LYS A 43 -15.00 -31.80 16.90
CA LYS A 43 -13.75 -31.62 17.65
C LYS A 43 -12.67 -32.67 17.32
N ASN A 44 -13.04 -33.79 16.71
CA ASN A 44 -12.15 -34.88 16.29
C ASN A 44 -11.51 -34.66 14.90
N VAL A 45 -11.95 -33.65 14.14
CA VAL A 45 -11.38 -33.36 12.81
C VAL A 45 -9.89 -33.03 12.93
N SER A 46 -9.05 -33.56 12.02
CA SER A 46 -7.61 -33.31 12.06
C SER A 46 -7.30 -31.81 11.89
N THR A 47 -6.20 -31.32 12.49
CA THR A 47 -5.90 -29.88 12.45
C THR A 47 -5.69 -29.37 11.03
N ASN A 48 -5.00 -30.16 10.20
CA ASN A 48 -4.77 -29.82 8.80
C ASN A 48 -6.08 -29.80 8.00
N ALA A 49 -6.99 -30.76 8.24
CA ALA A 49 -8.28 -30.77 7.58
C ALA A 49 -9.15 -29.59 8.02
N ALA A 50 -9.18 -29.26 9.31
CA ALA A 50 -9.92 -28.11 9.83
C ALA A 50 -9.42 -26.79 9.22
N VAL A 51 -8.09 -26.60 9.16
CA VAL A 51 -7.46 -25.41 8.57
C VAL A 51 -7.76 -25.31 7.08
N ALA A 52 -7.67 -26.42 6.34
CA ALA A 52 -7.97 -26.47 4.91
C ALA A 52 -9.46 -26.17 4.62
N LEU A 53 -10.38 -26.78 5.36
CA LEU A 53 -11.83 -26.55 5.23
C LEU A 53 -12.22 -25.11 5.60
N ALA A 54 -11.51 -24.50 6.55
CA ALA A 54 -11.72 -23.09 6.92
C ALA A 54 -11.19 -22.11 5.87
N GLY A 55 -10.45 -22.58 4.85
CA GLY A 55 -9.75 -21.72 3.90
C GLY A 55 -8.63 -20.92 4.55
N PHE A 56 -8.09 -21.39 5.68
CA PHE A 56 -7.03 -20.69 6.39
C PHE A 56 -5.66 -21.15 5.89
N VAL A 57 -4.74 -20.20 5.72
CA VAL A 57 -3.34 -20.52 5.46
C VAL A 57 -2.70 -21.00 6.77
N PRO A 58 -2.02 -22.16 6.80
CA PRO A 58 -1.26 -22.62 7.97
C PRO A 58 -0.30 -21.55 8.51
N LEU A 59 -0.36 -21.28 9.83
CA LEU A 59 0.46 -20.22 10.46
C LEU A 59 1.98 -20.46 10.32
N ASP A 60 2.43 -21.71 10.28
CA ASP A 60 3.83 -22.07 10.06
C ASP A 60 4.32 -21.62 8.68
N LEU A 61 3.53 -21.89 7.63
CA LEU A 61 3.83 -21.46 6.27
C LEU A 61 3.81 -19.94 6.15
N LYS A 62 2.88 -19.27 6.83
CA LYS A 62 2.78 -17.80 6.82
C LYS A 62 3.99 -17.13 7.48
N ALA A 63 4.48 -17.70 8.58
CA ALA A 63 5.67 -17.23 9.26
C ALA A 63 6.93 -17.42 8.42
N LEU A 64 7.05 -18.57 7.73
CA LEU A 64 8.13 -18.84 6.78
C LEU A 64 8.10 -17.87 5.60
N GLU A 65 6.94 -17.66 4.98
CA GLU A 65 6.75 -16.69 3.89
C GLU A 65 7.21 -15.29 4.31
N SER A 66 6.82 -14.85 5.51
CA SER A 66 7.20 -13.54 6.04
C SER A 66 8.72 -13.41 6.25
N CYS A 67 9.38 -14.48 6.70
CA CYS A 67 10.84 -14.56 6.81
C CYS A 67 11.52 -14.53 5.44
N GLU A 68 10.99 -15.27 4.47
CA GLU A 68 11.53 -15.31 3.11
C GLU A 68 11.41 -13.96 2.39
N ILE A 69 10.27 -13.28 2.52
CA ILE A 69 10.04 -11.95 1.94
C ILE A 69 11.05 -10.95 2.50
N GLU A 70 11.30 -10.97 3.81
CA GLU A 70 12.27 -10.07 4.42
C GLU A 70 13.70 -10.39 4.00
N GLY A 71 14.08 -11.68 3.96
CA GLY A 71 15.38 -12.10 3.45
C GLY A 71 15.57 -11.74 1.96
N ALA A 72 14.51 -11.83 1.16
CA ALA A 72 14.49 -11.40 -0.24
C ALA A 72 14.65 -9.87 -0.38
N ARG A 73 14.00 -9.10 0.49
CA ARG A 73 14.16 -7.63 0.57
C ARG A 73 15.62 -7.23 0.84
N ILE A 74 16.26 -7.88 1.82
CA ILE A 74 17.66 -7.63 2.17
C ILE A 74 18.62 -8.02 1.02
N ARG A 75 18.32 -9.11 0.31
CA ARG A 75 19.15 -9.61 -0.81
C ARG A 75 18.93 -8.86 -2.13
N GLY A 76 18.00 -7.91 -2.20
CA GLY A 76 17.65 -7.19 -3.44
C GLY A 76 16.97 -8.06 -4.51
N VAL A 77 16.71 -9.34 -4.23
CA VAL A 77 15.98 -10.27 -5.10
C VAL A 77 14.54 -10.31 -4.60
N SER A 78 13.72 -9.33 -4.96
CA SER A 78 12.38 -9.26 -4.37
C SER A 78 11.48 -10.39 -4.91
N ARG A 79 11.19 -11.40 -4.07
CA ARG A 79 9.88 -12.07 -4.12
C ARG A 79 8.88 -11.06 -3.57
N THR A 80 8.42 -10.15 -4.43
CA THR A 80 7.49 -9.09 -4.05
C THR A 80 6.19 -9.71 -3.58
N LYS A 81 5.75 -9.32 -2.38
CA LYS A 81 4.36 -9.49 -1.97
C LYS A 81 3.48 -8.92 -3.10
N PRO A 82 2.46 -9.66 -3.58
CA PRO A 82 1.61 -9.15 -4.64
C PRO A 82 1.04 -7.79 -4.22
N LEU A 83 1.22 -6.79 -5.07
CA LEU A 83 0.74 -5.44 -4.83
C LEU A 83 -0.79 -5.47 -4.83
N GLY A 84 -1.37 -5.07 -3.70
CA GLY A 84 -2.81 -4.88 -3.56
C GLY A 84 -3.19 -3.43 -3.84
N LEU A 85 -4.46 -3.23 -4.20
CA LEU A 85 -5.08 -1.91 -4.19
C LEU A 85 -5.07 -1.32 -2.78
N ILE A 86 -4.83 -0.01 -2.68
CA ILE A 86 -4.86 0.73 -1.42
C ILE A 86 -6.15 1.54 -1.40
N GLN A 87 -6.88 1.51 -0.29
CA GLN A 87 -8.04 2.37 -0.08
C GLN A 87 -7.58 3.69 0.55
N SER A 88 -8.08 4.82 0.05
CA SER A 88 -7.86 6.11 0.70
C SER A 88 -8.57 6.21 2.05
N VAL A 89 -8.02 7.06 2.92
CA VAL A 89 -8.56 7.37 4.24
C VAL A 89 -8.67 8.88 4.36
N CYS A 90 -9.82 9.38 4.82
CA CYS A 90 -10.12 10.82 4.83
C CYS A 90 -9.21 11.68 5.73
N THR A 91 -8.40 11.08 6.59
CA THR A 91 -7.59 11.80 7.60
C THR A 91 -6.34 12.47 7.02
N ARG A 92 -5.87 12.05 5.84
CA ARG A 92 -4.68 12.62 5.19
C ARG A 92 -4.85 12.59 3.68
N TRP A 93 -4.63 13.74 3.03
CA TRP A 93 -4.75 13.87 1.58
C TRP A 93 -3.80 12.93 0.82
N ASN A 94 -2.61 12.63 1.38
CA ASN A 94 -1.62 11.70 0.82
C ASN A 94 -2.21 10.31 0.54
N SER A 95 -3.19 9.87 1.32
CA SER A 95 -3.80 8.54 1.11
C SER A 95 -4.52 8.45 -0.25
N VAL A 96 -5.14 9.52 -0.71
CA VAL A 96 -5.78 9.60 -2.04
C VAL A 96 -4.72 9.57 -3.12
N PHE A 97 -3.62 10.29 -2.94
CA PHE A 97 -2.47 10.27 -3.85
C PHE A 97 -1.91 8.85 -4.01
N TYR A 98 -1.65 8.13 -2.91
CA TYR A 98 -1.13 6.76 -2.97
C TYR A 98 -2.13 5.76 -3.56
N GLN A 99 -3.44 5.96 -3.33
CA GLN A 99 -4.47 5.15 -3.97
C GLN A 99 -4.43 5.32 -5.49
N LEU A 100 -4.34 6.56 -5.98
CA LEU A 100 -4.30 6.85 -7.42
C LEU A 100 -3.03 6.28 -8.06
N GLU A 101 -1.87 6.47 -7.43
CA GLU A 101 -0.60 5.94 -7.92
C GLU A 101 -0.63 4.40 -8.01
N ARG A 102 -1.09 3.73 -6.95
CA ARG A 102 -1.24 2.26 -6.93
C ARG A 102 -2.26 1.77 -7.95
N PHE A 103 -3.37 2.49 -8.12
CA PHE A 103 -4.39 2.12 -9.09
C PHE A 103 -3.86 2.19 -10.52
N VAL A 104 -3.10 3.24 -10.86
CA VAL A 104 -2.47 3.36 -12.18
C VAL A 104 -1.46 2.24 -12.41
N GLU A 105 -0.61 1.93 -11.42
CA GLU A 105 0.35 0.82 -11.45
C GLU A 105 -0.33 -0.54 -11.73
N LEU A 106 -1.50 -0.78 -11.11
CA LEU A 106 -2.23 -2.04 -11.24
C LEU A 106 -3.28 -2.04 -12.37
N SER A 107 -3.46 -0.94 -13.10
CA SER A 107 -4.55 -0.77 -14.06
C SER A 107 -4.57 -1.85 -15.15
N GLU A 108 -3.41 -2.31 -15.61
CA GLU A 108 -3.26 -3.37 -16.61
C GLU A 108 -3.72 -4.74 -16.11
N ILE A 109 -3.54 -5.01 -14.81
CA ILE A 109 -3.96 -6.26 -14.15
C ILE A 109 -5.44 -6.20 -13.77
N ILE A 110 -5.93 -5.03 -13.37
CA ILE A 110 -7.32 -4.83 -12.95
C ILE A 110 -8.29 -4.94 -14.14
N THR A 111 -7.90 -4.43 -15.31
CA THR A 111 -8.74 -4.44 -16.51
C THR A 111 -9.30 -5.82 -16.88
N PRO A 112 -8.48 -6.89 -17.04
CA PRO A 112 -9.01 -8.22 -17.34
C PRO A 112 -9.83 -8.81 -16.19
N ILE A 113 -9.53 -8.45 -14.93
CA ILE A 113 -10.31 -8.88 -13.77
C ILE A 113 -11.71 -8.27 -13.83
N LEU A 114 -11.83 -6.96 -14.05
CA LEU A 114 -13.13 -6.29 -14.16
C LEU A 114 -13.95 -6.86 -15.32
N LEU A 115 -13.32 -7.17 -16.46
CA LEU A 115 -13.98 -7.78 -17.60
C LEU A 115 -14.55 -9.18 -17.29
N LYS A 116 -13.88 -9.95 -16.41
CA LYS A 116 -14.29 -11.30 -16.03
C LYS A 116 -15.55 -11.34 -15.15
N TYR A 117 -15.83 -10.27 -14.39
CA TYR A 117 -16.91 -10.24 -13.41
C TYR A 117 -18.03 -9.27 -13.83
N PRO A 118 -19.23 -9.76 -14.21
CA PRO A 118 -20.29 -8.90 -14.76
C PRO A 118 -20.92 -7.92 -13.76
N LYS A 119 -20.75 -8.16 -12.45
CA LYS A 119 -21.18 -7.24 -11.39
C LYS A 119 -20.12 -6.20 -11.01
N ALA A 120 -18.95 -6.23 -11.65
CA ALA A 120 -17.87 -5.32 -11.34
C ALA A 120 -18.15 -3.91 -11.89
N PRO A 121 -17.60 -2.87 -11.26
CA PRO A 121 -17.67 -1.51 -11.80
C PRO A 121 -17.00 -1.42 -13.17
N THR A 122 -17.49 -0.51 -14.02
CA THR A 122 -16.88 -0.23 -15.32
C THR A 122 -15.48 0.37 -15.13
N MET A 123 -14.52 -0.11 -15.92
CA MET A 123 -13.14 0.41 -15.89
C MET A 123 -13.07 1.86 -16.37
N LEU A 124 -12.06 2.60 -15.91
CA LEU A 124 -11.80 3.96 -16.37
C LEU A 124 -11.37 3.96 -17.85
N THR A 125 -11.80 4.99 -18.59
CA THR A 125 -11.39 5.19 -19.98
C THR A 125 -9.91 5.59 -20.06
N ALA A 126 -9.26 5.30 -21.20
CA ALA A 126 -7.87 5.70 -21.44
C ALA A 126 -7.61 7.21 -21.22
N GLN A 127 -8.58 8.06 -21.57
CA GLN A 127 -8.52 9.51 -21.31
C GLN A 127 -8.51 9.81 -19.81
N GLN A 128 -9.38 9.18 -19.03
CA GLN A 128 -9.43 9.36 -17.57
C GLN A 128 -8.14 8.87 -16.90
N LEU A 129 -7.56 7.77 -17.36
CA LEU A 129 -6.27 7.29 -16.88
C LEU A 129 -5.14 8.28 -17.20
N LYS A 130 -5.14 8.89 -18.39
CA LYS A 130 -4.18 9.94 -18.74
C LYS A 130 -4.32 11.15 -17.81
N PHE A 131 -5.54 11.56 -17.49
CA PHE A 131 -5.79 12.65 -16.55
C PHE A 131 -5.29 12.32 -15.14
N ILE A 132 -5.52 11.11 -14.65
CA ILE A 132 -5.01 10.68 -13.34
C ILE A 132 -3.48 10.69 -13.32
N LYS A 133 -2.83 10.24 -14.39
CA LYS A 133 -1.36 10.32 -14.51
C LYS A 133 -0.85 11.76 -14.46
N ASP A 134 -1.52 12.68 -15.15
CA ASP A 134 -1.18 14.11 -15.09
C ASP A 134 -1.39 14.68 -13.68
N LEU A 135 -2.49 14.33 -13.00
CA LEU A 135 -2.75 14.75 -11.62
C LEU A 135 -1.69 14.22 -10.65
N ILE A 136 -1.28 12.95 -10.77
CA ILE A 136 -0.21 12.38 -9.95
C ILE A 136 1.08 13.19 -10.14
N ASN A 137 1.43 13.56 -11.38
CA ASN A 137 2.63 14.36 -11.63
C ASN A 137 2.55 15.75 -10.99
N ILE A 138 1.39 16.41 -11.03
CA ILE A 138 1.17 17.73 -10.44
C ILE A 138 1.20 17.69 -8.90
N LEU A 139 0.66 16.62 -8.30
CA LEU A 139 0.58 16.46 -6.85
C LEU A 139 1.87 15.92 -6.23
N ARG A 140 2.72 15.23 -7.00
CA ARG A 140 3.96 14.60 -6.51
C ARG A 140 4.89 15.57 -5.77
N PRO A 141 5.18 16.79 -6.26
CA PRO A 141 6.01 17.73 -5.51
C PRO A 141 5.44 18.09 -4.14
N LEU A 142 4.10 18.20 -4.02
CA LEU A 142 3.45 18.47 -2.74
C LEU A 142 3.53 17.28 -1.79
N GLU A 143 3.45 16.05 -2.31
CA GLU A 143 3.61 14.84 -1.47
C GLU A 143 5.02 14.78 -0.91
N VAL A 144 6.04 15.01 -1.74
CA VAL A 144 7.44 15.01 -1.32
C VAL A 144 7.68 16.06 -0.25
N ILE A 145 7.16 17.28 -0.43
CA ILE A 145 7.29 18.36 0.53
C ILE A 145 6.57 18.05 1.83
N THR A 146 5.33 17.58 1.78
CA THR A 146 4.58 17.27 3.00
C THR A 146 5.24 16.15 3.79
N LYS A 147 5.82 15.16 3.12
CA LYS A 147 6.61 14.10 3.76
C LYS A 147 7.90 14.64 4.40
N GLU A 148 8.58 15.57 3.72
CA GLU A 148 9.78 16.26 4.20
C GLU A 148 9.50 17.37 5.23
N ILE A 149 8.25 17.75 5.47
CA ILE A 149 7.88 18.67 6.56
C ILE A 149 7.32 17.90 7.76
N SER A 150 6.71 16.74 7.52
CA SER A 150 6.09 15.91 8.57
C SER A 150 7.09 15.02 9.32
N GLY A 151 8.40 15.10 9.05
CA GLY A 151 9.41 14.37 9.80
C GLY A 151 9.69 15.05 11.14
N GLU A 152 9.82 14.24 12.20
CA GLU A 152 9.89 14.71 13.58
C GLU A 152 11.33 15.08 14.02
N ASP A 153 12.36 14.62 13.28
CA ASP A 153 13.76 14.63 13.73
C ASP A 153 14.64 15.78 13.15
N TYR A 154 14.06 16.79 12.48
CA TYR A 154 14.87 17.89 11.89
C TYR A 154 14.23 19.28 12.00
N VAL A 155 15.08 20.32 11.99
CA VAL A 155 14.67 21.73 12.04
C VAL A 155 13.86 22.09 10.78
N THR A 156 12.57 22.34 10.96
CA THR A 156 11.57 22.51 9.90
C THR A 156 11.49 23.94 9.36
N ALA A 157 11.74 24.96 10.19
CA ALA A 157 11.50 26.36 9.81
C ALA A 157 12.49 26.89 8.75
N SER A 158 13.78 26.56 8.87
CA SER A 158 14.82 27.04 7.92
C SER A 158 14.69 26.42 6.53
N LYS A 159 13.99 25.29 6.39
CA LYS A 159 13.73 24.63 5.11
C LYS A 159 12.61 25.27 4.30
N ILE A 160 11.74 26.07 4.92
CA ILE A 160 10.53 26.61 4.26
C ILE A 160 10.89 27.47 3.04
N ILE A 161 11.83 28.42 3.17
CA ILE A 161 12.23 29.31 2.07
C ILE A 161 12.83 28.50 0.89
N PRO A 162 13.82 27.60 1.10
CA PRO A 162 14.31 26.71 0.05
C PRO A 162 13.21 25.85 -0.58
N ILE A 163 12.29 25.32 0.22
CA ILE A 163 11.19 24.47 -0.27
C ILE A 163 10.25 25.27 -1.17
N VAL A 164 9.85 26.48 -0.79
CA VAL A 164 8.96 27.33 -1.60
C VAL A 164 9.64 27.74 -2.91
N SER A 165 10.91 28.12 -2.86
CA SER A 165 11.70 28.43 -4.05
C SER A 165 11.83 27.22 -4.99
N CYS A 166 12.13 26.05 -4.45
CA CYS A 166 12.20 24.81 -5.22
C CYS A 166 10.83 24.46 -5.83
N LEU A 167 9.76 24.57 -5.05
CA LEU A 167 8.41 24.24 -5.49
C LEU A 167 7.97 25.13 -6.65
N THR A 168 8.13 26.44 -6.54
CA THR A 168 7.83 27.38 -7.64
C THR A 168 8.66 27.09 -8.89
N GLY A 169 9.95 26.77 -8.73
CA GLY A 169 10.81 26.33 -9.83
C GLY A 169 10.32 25.04 -10.50
N THR A 170 9.93 24.02 -9.71
CA THR A 170 9.43 22.74 -10.25
C THR A 170 8.11 22.90 -11.02
N TYR A 171 7.20 23.75 -10.54
CA TYR A 171 5.94 24.03 -11.24
C TYR A 171 6.15 24.82 -12.52
N ASN A 172 7.07 25.79 -12.55
CA ASN A 172 7.38 26.54 -13.76
C ASN A 172 8.05 25.66 -14.84
N ALA A 173 8.80 24.63 -14.43
CA ALA A 173 9.45 23.69 -15.34
C ALA A 173 8.55 22.54 -15.81
N MET A 174 7.45 22.26 -15.08
CA MET A 174 6.54 21.17 -15.42
C MET A 174 5.71 21.49 -16.67
N LYS A 175 5.73 20.57 -17.64
CA LYS A 175 4.88 20.60 -18.83
C LYS A 175 3.69 19.68 -18.62
N THR A 176 2.48 20.23 -18.50
CA THR A 176 1.25 19.44 -18.41
C THR A 176 0.71 19.12 -19.81
N SER A 177 0.42 17.84 -20.09
CA SER A 177 -0.08 17.41 -21.41
C SER A 177 -1.56 17.74 -21.67
N THR A 178 -2.33 18.07 -20.62
CA THR A 178 -3.78 18.24 -20.68
C THR A 178 -4.18 19.63 -20.18
N ASP A 179 -5.17 20.26 -20.82
CA ASP A 179 -5.75 21.57 -20.42
C ASP A 179 -6.19 21.62 -18.95
N ILE A 180 -6.83 20.55 -18.47
CA ILE A 180 -7.24 20.43 -17.06
C ILE A 180 -6.03 20.36 -16.11
N GLY A 181 -4.94 19.71 -16.55
CA GLY A 181 -3.68 19.67 -15.81
C GLY A 181 -3.06 21.05 -15.69
N ALA A 182 -3.06 21.83 -16.77
CA ALA A 182 -2.57 23.20 -16.77
C ALA A 182 -3.38 24.08 -15.80
N LYS A 183 -4.72 24.01 -15.87
CA LYS A 183 -5.62 24.72 -14.95
C LYS A 183 -5.40 24.33 -13.48
N SER A 184 -5.18 23.04 -13.21
CA SER A 184 -4.91 22.56 -11.86
C SER A 184 -3.57 23.08 -11.34
N GLY A 185 -2.55 23.11 -12.19
CA GLY A 185 -1.24 23.69 -11.86
C GLY A 185 -1.32 25.18 -11.55
N THR A 186 -2.05 25.96 -12.35
CA THR A 186 -2.24 27.41 -12.09
C THR A 186 -2.96 27.66 -10.77
N LEU A 187 -4.01 26.88 -10.47
CA LEU A 187 -4.73 26.99 -9.20
C LEU A 187 -3.83 26.71 -7.98
N ILE A 188 -2.96 25.71 -8.08
CA ILE A 188 -1.99 25.40 -7.02
C ILE A 188 -1.00 26.56 -6.87
N MET A 189 -0.47 27.09 -7.98
CA MET A 189 0.46 28.22 -7.94
C MET A 189 -0.17 29.48 -7.34
N ASP A 190 -1.43 29.77 -7.64
CA ASP A 190 -2.15 30.89 -7.04
C ASP A 190 -2.38 30.67 -5.53
N GLY A 191 -2.70 29.44 -5.13
CA GLY A 191 -2.78 29.06 -3.72
C GLY A 191 -1.45 29.23 -2.98
N LEU A 192 -0.34 28.79 -3.58
CA LEU A 192 1.00 28.94 -3.01
C LEU A 192 1.38 30.41 -2.84
N LYS A 193 1.12 31.26 -3.84
CA LYS A 193 1.36 32.71 -3.75
C LYS A 193 0.51 33.35 -2.65
N LYS A 194 -0.74 32.92 -2.48
CA LYS A 194 -1.60 33.44 -1.41
C LYS A 194 -1.08 33.09 -0.01
N ILE A 195 -0.51 31.90 0.16
CA ILE A 195 -0.05 31.40 1.47
C ILE A 195 1.35 31.93 1.80
N PHE A 196 2.26 31.95 0.83
CA PHE A 196 3.68 32.22 1.02
C PHE A 196 4.16 33.55 0.41
N GLY A 197 3.28 34.37 -0.16
CA GLY A 197 3.66 35.61 -0.85
C GLY A 197 4.20 36.73 0.04
N ASN A 198 4.08 36.58 1.37
CA ASN A 198 4.57 37.53 2.37
C ASN A 198 5.82 37.04 3.12
N ILE A 199 6.38 35.89 2.74
CA ILE A 199 7.66 35.37 3.26
C ILE A 199 8.78 35.85 2.34
#